data_AF-A0A1I5LP60-F1
#
_entry.id   AF-A0A1I5LP60-F1
#
_cell.length_a   1.000
_cell.length_b   1.000
_cell.length_c   1.000
_cell.angle_alpha   90.00
_cell.angle_beta   90.00
_cell.angle_gamma   90.00
#
_symmetry.space_group_name_H-M   'P 1'
#
loop_
_entity.id
_entity.type
_entity.pdbx_description
1 polymer ?
#
loop_
_entity_poly.entity_id
_entity_poly.type
_entity_poly.pdbx_seq_one_letter_code
_entity_poly.pdbx_strand_id
1 'polypeptide(L)'
;MKTKENISNQDRATIITLNPNPVARAFIYSGEQRAKIVQLISHGFLPHHTSVGKGLSGRKHWRVEKYRGKFGNGFKMITTSPYSTNFNHLTYFTPIA
;
A
#
# COMPACT_ATOMS: atom_id res chain seq x y z
N MET A 1 -15.27 14.05 14.99
CA MET A 1 -15.02 12.62 15.30
C MET A 1 -14.41 11.97 14.07
N LYS A 2 -13.12 11.60 14.10
CA LYS A 2 -12.50 10.81 13.02
C LYS A 2 -12.95 9.37 13.23
N THR A 3 -13.87 8.89 12.40
CA THR A 3 -14.18 7.46 12.29
C THR A 3 -12.84 6.75 12.12
N LYS A 4 -12.42 5.95 13.11
CA LYS A 4 -11.28 5.03 12.96
C LYS A 4 -11.71 4.05 11.87
N GLU A 5 -11.41 4.36 10.62
CA GLU A 5 -11.70 3.45 9.51
C GLU A 5 -11.07 2.10 9.85
N ASN A 6 -11.85 1.03 9.69
CA ASN A 6 -11.37 -0.31 9.99
C ASN A 6 -10.32 -0.70 8.94
N ILE A 7 -9.05 -0.45 9.26
CA ILE A 7 -7.92 -0.67 8.34
C ILE A 7 -7.78 -2.14 7.93
N SER A 8 -8.35 -3.05 8.72
CA SER A 8 -8.39 -4.48 8.41
C SER A 8 -9.35 -4.79 7.26
N ASN A 9 -10.33 -3.91 7.00
CA ASN A 9 -11.19 -4.00 5.83
C ASN A 9 -10.67 -3.08 4.71
N GLN A 10 -10.30 -3.67 3.57
CA GLN A 10 -9.74 -2.96 2.43
C GLN A 10 -10.71 -2.83 1.25
N ASP A 11 -12.01 -3.10 1.38
CA ASP A 11 -13.03 -3.20 0.30
C ASP A 11 -13.14 -2.03 -0.70
N ARG A 12 -12.47 -0.90 -0.44
CA ARG A 12 -12.47 0.27 -1.32
C ARG A 12 -11.60 0.07 -2.58
N ALA A 13 -11.69 1.04 -3.48
CA ALA A 13 -10.82 1.15 -4.67
C ALA A 13 -9.40 1.64 -4.33
N THR A 14 -9.17 2.19 -3.14
CA THR A 14 -7.87 2.69 -2.68
C THR A 14 -7.46 2.01 -1.39
N ILE A 15 -6.16 1.81 -1.19
CA ILE A 15 -5.62 1.22 0.03
C ILE A 15 -5.83 2.20 1.20
N ILE A 16 -6.53 1.75 2.23
CA ILE A 16 -6.68 2.48 3.49
C ILE A 16 -5.38 2.29 4.29
N THR A 17 -4.78 3.40 4.73
CA THR A 17 -3.49 3.39 5.45
C THR A 17 -3.64 4.04 6.82
N LEU A 18 -2.76 3.69 7.77
CA LEU A 18 -2.74 4.27 9.12
C LEU A 18 -2.49 5.78 9.08
N ASN A 19 -1.60 6.21 8.17
CA ASN A 19 -1.22 7.60 7.95
C ASN A 19 -1.55 7.98 6.50
N PRO A 20 -2.83 8.31 6.21
CA PRO A 20 -3.26 8.66 4.87
C PRO A 20 -2.62 9.97 4.43
N ASN A 21 -2.14 10.00 3.20
CA ASN A 21 -1.57 11.19 2.56
C ASN A 21 -2.54 11.68 1.46
N PRO A 22 -2.92 12.97 1.42
CA PRO A 22 -3.78 13.49 0.35
C PRO A 22 -3.11 13.46 -1.03
N VAL A 23 -1.78 13.53 -1.09
CA VAL A 23 -0.98 13.59 -2.32
C VAL A 23 -0.63 12.19 -2.84
N ALA A 24 -0.51 11.20 -1.95
CA ALA A 24 -0.09 9.84 -2.31
C ALA A 24 -1.15 8.81 -1.89
N ARG A 25 -1.85 8.25 -2.88
CA ARG A 25 -2.91 7.23 -2.67
C ARG A 25 -2.76 6.09 -3.67
N ALA A 26 -2.49 4.89 -3.15
CA ALA A 26 -2.40 3.68 -3.95
C ALA A 26 -3.80 3.12 -4.24
N PHE A 27 -4.05 2.76 -5.49
CA PHE A 27 -5.28 2.11 -5.93
C PHE A 27 -5.15 0.58 -5.89
N ILE A 28 -6.30 -0.07 -5.70
CA ILE A 28 -6.47 -1.51 -5.78
C ILE A 28 -7.14 -1.81 -7.12
N TYR A 29 -6.39 -2.41 -8.04
CA TYR A 29 -6.82 -2.64 -9.42
C TYR A 29 -7.33 -4.06 -9.67
N SER A 30 -7.09 -5.01 -8.76
CA SER A 30 -7.49 -6.41 -8.94
C SER A 30 -7.86 -7.11 -7.64
N GLY A 31 -8.67 -8.18 -7.75
CA GLY A 31 -9.00 -9.06 -6.62
C GLY A 31 -7.79 -9.78 -6.05
N GLU A 32 -6.81 -10.14 -6.89
CA GLU A 32 -5.55 -10.74 -6.45
C GLU A 32 -4.71 -9.78 -5.61
N GLN A 33 -4.61 -8.51 -6.04
CA GLN A 33 -3.96 -7.46 -5.26
C GLN A 33 -4.66 -7.29 -3.90
N ARG A 34 -6.00 -7.25 -3.90
CA ARG A 34 -6.79 -7.16 -2.66
C ARG A 34 -6.52 -8.32 -1.72
N ALA A 35 -6.56 -9.56 -2.23
CA ALA A 35 -6.28 -10.76 -1.45
C ALA A 35 -4.87 -10.70 -0.84
N LYS A 36 -3.88 -10.18 -1.58
CA LYS A 36 -2.51 -10.02 -1.08
C LYS A 36 -2.40 -9.00 0.05
N ILE A 37 -3.12 -7.88 -0.06
CA ILE A 37 -3.20 -6.86 1.00
C ILE A 37 -3.83 -7.46 2.25
N VAL A 38 -4.97 -8.14 2.11
CA VAL A 38 -5.68 -8.80 3.23
C VAL A 38 -4.80 -9.86 3.88
N GLN A 39 -4.06 -10.65 3.09
CA GLN A 39 -3.09 -11.63 3.60
C GLN A 39 -2.00 -10.96 4.47
N LEU A 40 -1.44 -9.82 4.04
CA LEU A 40 -0.45 -9.10 4.84
C LEU A 40 -1.04 -8.62 6.17
N ILE A 41 -2.26 -8.08 6.14
CA ILE A 41 -2.99 -7.63 7.32
C ILE A 41 -3.26 -8.79 8.28
N SER A 42 -3.69 -9.96 7.77
CA SER A 42 -3.93 -11.15 8.62
C SER A 42 -2.65 -11.68 9.27
N HIS A 43 -1.49 -11.42 8.66
CA HIS A 43 -0.18 -11.73 9.24
C HIS A 43 0.37 -10.60 10.15
N GLY A 44 -0.44 -9.60 10.50
CA GLY A 44 -0.06 -8.53 11.42
C GLY A 44 0.74 -7.40 10.78
N PHE A 45 0.79 -7.30 9.45
CA PHE A 45 1.43 -6.18 8.74
C PHE A 45 0.37 -5.20 8.24
N LEU A 46 0.23 -4.07 8.91
CA LEU A 46 -0.77 -3.06 8.55
C LEU A 46 -0.21 -2.08 7.51
N PRO A 47 -1.04 -1.63 6.54
CA PRO A 47 -0.67 -0.58 5.61
C PRO A 47 -0.43 0.74 6.37
N HIS A 48 0.83 1.14 6.52
CA HIS A 48 1.23 2.28 7.34
C HIS A 48 1.03 3.62 6.62
N HIS A 49 1.55 3.75 5.40
CA HIS A 49 1.45 4.97 4.58
C HIS A 49 1.79 4.67 3.12
N THR A 50 1.46 5.61 2.23
CA THR A 50 1.84 5.58 0.81
C THR A 50 2.77 6.75 0.50
N SER A 51 3.78 6.51 -0.34
CA SER A 51 4.67 7.54 -0.89
C SER A 51 4.72 7.47 -2.42
N VAL A 52 5.14 8.57 -3.07
CA VAL A 52 5.39 8.59 -4.51
C VAL A 52 6.88 8.35 -4.74
N GLY A 53 7.22 7.37 -5.59
CA GLY A 53 8.59 7.08 -6.00
C GLY A 53 8.75 7.14 -7.52
N LYS A 54 9.92 7.57 -8.01
CA LYS A 54 10.26 7.48 -9.43
C LYS A 54 10.41 6.01 -9.84
N GLY A 55 9.84 5.64 -10.98
CA GLY A 55 10.01 4.30 -11.54
C GLY A 55 9.04 4.02 -12.67
N LEU A 56 9.49 3.27 -13.67
CA LEU A 56 8.63 2.80 -14.75
C LEU A 56 7.62 1.79 -14.22
N SER A 57 6.37 1.96 -14.60
CA SER A 57 5.33 0.97 -14.37
C SER A 57 5.53 -0.23 -15.30
N GLY A 58 6.16 -1.30 -14.81
CA GLY A 58 6.38 -2.54 -15.57
C GLY A 58 5.27 -3.57 -15.39
N ARG A 59 5.28 -4.64 -16.21
CA ARG A 59 4.25 -5.73 -16.24
C ARG A 59 3.83 -6.31 -14.88
N LYS A 60 4.65 -6.18 -13.83
CA LYS A 60 4.34 -6.60 -12.45
C LYS A 60 3.86 -5.42 -11.61
N HIS A 61 2.75 -4.80 -12.04
CA HIS A 61 2.03 -3.83 -11.23
C HIS A 61 1.61 -4.51 -9.91
N TRP A 62 1.57 -3.78 -8.79
CA TRP A 62 1.22 -4.27 -7.43
C TRP A 62 2.15 -5.34 -6.80
N ARG A 63 3.41 -5.45 -7.23
CA ARG A 63 4.40 -6.36 -6.61
C ARG A 63 4.66 -6.03 -5.14
N VAL A 64 4.70 -7.07 -4.30
CA VAL A 64 5.15 -6.98 -2.90
C VAL A 64 6.62 -7.35 -2.80
N GLU A 65 7.41 -6.52 -2.13
CA GLU A 65 8.83 -6.72 -1.86
C GLU A 65 9.10 -6.58 -0.35
N LYS A 66 10.15 -7.24 0.14
CA LYS A 66 10.62 -7.01 1.51
C LYS A 66 11.08 -5.55 1.66
N TYR A 67 10.79 -4.96 2.80
CA TYR A 67 11.17 -3.60 3.16
C TYR A 67 11.95 -3.62 4.47
N ARG A 68 13.06 -2.88 4.51
CA ARG A 68 13.83 -2.55 5.71
C ARG A 68 14.22 -1.09 5.62
N GLY A 69 13.81 -0.28 6.57
CA GLY A 69 14.12 1.15 6.55
C GLY A 69 13.59 1.90 7.77
N LYS A 70 13.38 3.21 7.59
CA LYS A 70 13.00 4.16 8.66
C LYS A 70 11.77 3.75 9.47
N PHE A 71 10.81 3.03 8.87
CA PHE A 71 9.56 2.62 9.52
C PHE A 71 9.62 1.18 10.04
N GLY A 72 10.82 0.59 10.10
CA GLY A 72 11.05 -0.78 10.55
C GLY A 72 11.19 -1.78 9.41
N ASN A 73 10.98 -3.05 9.75
CA ASN A 73 11.05 -4.18 8.82
C ASN A 73 9.63 -4.63 8.45
N GLY A 74 9.38 -4.91 7.19
CA GLY A 74 8.07 -5.35 6.72
C GLY A 74 8.05 -5.55 5.22
N PHE A 75 7.01 -5.07 4.56
CA PHE A 75 6.84 -5.18 3.11
C PHE A 75 6.53 -3.83 2.48
N LYS A 76 6.84 -3.67 1.20
CA LYS A 76 6.38 -2.57 0.37
C LYS A 76 5.64 -3.13 -0.83
N MET A 77 4.47 -2.59 -1.12
CA MET A 77 3.74 -2.86 -2.36
C MET A 77 3.95 -1.71 -3.32
N ILE A 78 4.34 -2.03 -4.56
CA ILE A 78 4.59 -1.06 -5.62
C ILE A 78 3.38 -1.04 -6.55
N THR A 79 2.60 0.02 -6.52
CA THR A 79 1.43 0.22 -7.40
C THR A 79 1.73 1.36 -8.37
N THR A 80 1.10 1.34 -9.55
CA THR A 80 1.26 2.41 -10.53
C THR A 80 0.54 3.67 -10.07
N SER A 81 1.14 4.83 -10.35
CA SER A 81 0.40 6.09 -10.23
C SER A 81 -0.66 6.16 -11.33
N PRO A 82 -1.94 6.39 -11.02
CA PRO A 82 -2.97 6.57 -12.04
C PRO A 82 -2.76 7.85 -12.87
N TYR A 83 -1.91 8.76 -12.40
CA TYR A 83 -1.68 10.07 -13.01
C TYR A 83 -0.36 10.15 -13.80
N SER A 84 0.50 9.13 -13.71
CA SER A 84 1.80 9.17 -14.38
C SER A 84 2.40 7.80 -14.62
N THR A 85 2.94 7.61 -15.82
CA THR A 85 3.69 6.42 -16.24
C THR A 85 5.11 6.35 -15.66
N ASN A 86 5.61 7.46 -15.10
CA ASN A 86 6.97 7.61 -14.58
C ASN A 86 7.07 7.49 -13.05
N PHE A 87 5.92 7.41 -12.37
CA PHE A 87 5.85 7.35 -10.92
C PHE A 87 5.04 6.15 -10.46
N ASN A 88 5.44 5.62 -9.30
CA ASN A 88 4.76 4.56 -8.59
C ASN A 88 4.31 5.07 -7.21
N HIS A 89 3.22 4.50 -6.72
CA HIS A 89 2.79 4.59 -5.34
C HIS A 89 3.35 3.39 -4.55
N LEU A 90 4.18 3.69 -3.55
CA LEU A 90 4.80 2.72 -2.67
C LEU A 90 4.04 2.70 -1.34
N THR A 91 3.29 1.62 -1.11
CA THR A 91 2.58 1.42 0.15
C THR A 91 3.39 0.53 1.07
N TYR A 92 3.69 1.01 2.27
CA TYR A 92 4.49 0.26 3.25
C TYR A 92 3.58 -0.47 4.22
N PHE A 93 3.88 -1.74 4.45
CA PHE A 93 3.21 -2.62 5.39
C PHE A 93 4.20 -2.93 6.52
N THR A 94 3.89 -2.47 7.73
CA THR A 94 4.76 -2.60 8.90
C THR A 94 4.06 -3.43 9.98
N PRO A 95 4.80 -4.18 10.81
CA PRO A 95 4.22 -4.93 11.90
C PRO A 95 3.45 -3.99 12.84
N ILE A 96 2.37 -4.50 13.41
CA ILE A 96 1.69 -3.86 14.54
C ILE A 96 2.70 -3.82 15.68
N ALA A 97 3.06 -2.61 16.11
CA ALA A 97 3.87 -2.39 17.31
C ALA A 97 3.00 -2.52 18.57
#